data_AF-B6DTJ6-F1
#
_entry.id   AF-B6DTJ6-F1
#
_cell.length_a   1.000
_cell.length_b   1.000
_cell.length_c   1.000
_cell.angle_alpha   90.00
_cell.angle_beta   90.00
_cell.angle_gamma   90.00
#
_symmetry.space_group_name_H-M   'P 1'
#
loop_
_entity.id
_entity.type
_entity.pdbx_description
1 polymer ?
#
loop_
_entity_poly.entity_id
_entity_poly.type
_entity_poly.pdbx_seq_one_letter_code
_entity_poly.pdbx_strand_id
1 'polypeptide(L)'
;MSRSSGLVEVDWNTVAGAQNQPQISHYDPSAASRKEAPDAICGAGAAARTLQHYPAPAASNNDRLGSRQRSMRRPASSAGGKPYSPVAGVSQSFASPLRPMSLLEYQEALKKLSLDDIAVEERIRALTMHLVPEAFQLVEPVRLQSTSARQFIDLVMKIQTRNIRQGLGLSLEEFRQRVRREVQPSSTNAENVLLQMIQELGPQTKAQVKDMFDLRSSMESFVEQLETIELPVGNTIAFTSKYLSKVIDNLCEMDNGVPILPFFDVVQNEVTPKMRCILVEWLFDISTRFKFCQETIFLALALMDRYMMIQRVTRSESQLVAIAALVVAAKYEEVYPPEIKEFAYMTADVFSNTDIIRMERQLFVRLQYGVTVATVNSIATSLLAEQDPRPCGLQAMVVYYLCILVALYSHLGQHSQANLAAAVVYISRIWLNIPTGDLAMDTQKLVPLVLNFLGSVSANSRPGQMIVKHFSTAEQMYISTLAIPDSVKALVGSAIVMV
;
A
#
# COMPACT_ATOMS: atom_id res chain seq x y z
N MET A 1 46.11 15.33 7.61
CA MET A 1 45.25 15.51 6.42
C MET A 1 43.81 15.45 6.88
N SER A 2 43.08 16.54 6.73
CA SER A 2 41.64 16.62 7.03
C SER A 2 40.82 15.90 5.95
N ARG A 3 39.64 15.41 6.33
CA ARG A 3 38.55 15.07 5.39
C ARG A 3 37.38 15.98 5.71
N SER A 4 36.85 16.65 4.69
CA SER A 4 35.75 17.61 4.82
C SER A 4 34.42 16.89 5.06
N SER A 5 33.69 17.35 6.09
CA SER A 5 32.30 16.98 6.34
C SER A 5 31.38 17.74 5.37
N GLY A 6 30.95 17.09 4.29
CA GLY A 6 29.98 17.66 3.35
C GLY A 6 28.56 17.67 3.92
N LEU A 7 28.27 18.62 4.82
CA LEU A 7 26.91 18.97 5.17
C LEU A 7 26.28 19.78 4.04
N VAL A 8 25.07 19.38 3.62
CA VAL A 8 24.26 20.15 2.67
C VAL A 8 23.22 20.91 3.48
N GLU A 9 23.44 22.21 3.68
CA GLU A 9 22.34 23.10 4.03
C GLU A 9 21.36 23.15 2.86
N VAL A 10 20.06 23.10 3.16
CA VAL A 10 19.01 23.26 2.15
C VAL A 10 18.89 24.75 1.84
N ASP A 11 19.68 25.23 0.87
CA ASP A 11 19.54 26.62 0.39
C ASP A 11 18.16 26.82 -0.24
N TRP A 12 17.31 27.52 0.51
CA TRP A 12 15.96 27.87 0.11
C TRP A 12 15.90 29.06 -0.86
N ASN A 13 17.02 29.76 -1.10
CA ASN A 13 17.06 31.02 -1.85
C ASN A 13 17.27 30.86 -3.36
N THR A 14 17.66 29.69 -3.86
CA THR A 14 17.99 29.45 -5.29
C THR A 14 16.79 29.52 -6.28
N VAL A 15 15.72 30.22 -5.90
CA VAL A 15 14.49 30.47 -6.67
C VAL A 15 14.17 31.98 -6.75
N ALA A 16 14.88 32.86 -6.02
CA ALA A 16 14.70 34.31 -6.05
C ALA A 16 15.89 35.04 -6.69
N GLY A 17 15.62 36.18 -7.36
CA GLY A 17 16.62 36.96 -8.09
C GLY A 17 17.53 37.81 -7.20
N ALA A 18 18.74 38.05 -7.69
CA ALA A 18 19.87 38.70 -7.02
C ALA A 18 19.60 40.03 -6.29
N GLN A 19 20.28 40.22 -5.14
CA GLN A 19 21.01 41.46 -4.80
C GLN A 19 22.11 41.21 -3.74
N ASN A 20 22.98 42.21 -3.50
CA ASN A 20 24.40 42.05 -3.11
C ASN A 20 24.74 41.71 -1.62
N GLN A 21 25.96 41.18 -1.46
CA GLN A 21 26.82 41.01 -0.24
C GLN A 21 27.12 42.33 0.53
N PRO A 22 27.85 42.40 1.70
CA PRO A 22 28.75 41.40 2.37
C PRO A 22 28.58 41.35 3.94
N GLN A 23 29.44 40.86 4.88
CA GLN A 23 30.73 40.10 4.97
C GLN A 23 30.99 39.59 6.43
N ILE A 24 32.01 38.72 6.66
CA ILE A 24 32.82 38.52 7.93
C ILE A 24 32.07 37.85 9.13
N SER A 25 32.65 37.00 10.02
CA SER A 25 34.03 36.52 10.30
C SER A 25 34.15 34.99 10.57
N HIS A 26 35.39 34.46 10.64
CA HIS A 26 35.74 33.06 10.92
C HIS A 26 35.61 32.60 12.40
N TYR A 27 35.60 31.28 12.61
CA TYR A 27 36.13 30.60 13.81
C TYR A 27 36.83 29.27 13.42
N ASP A 28 37.75 28.76 14.25
CA ASP A 28 38.66 27.64 13.93
C ASP A 28 38.70 26.59 15.07
N PRO A 29 38.45 25.27 14.82
CA PRO A 29 38.30 24.28 15.88
C PRO A 29 39.52 23.35 16.07
N SER A 30 40.19 23.41 17.24
CA SER A 30 41.02 22.28 17.71
C SER A 30 41.17 22.19 19.23
N ALA A 31 40.66 21.12 19.84
CA ALA A 31 41.11 20.52 21.11
C ALA A 31 40.37 19.20 21.39
N ALA A 32 41.06 18.26 22.05
CA ALA A 32 40.54 17.08 22.78
C ALA A 32 39.61 16.06 22.07
N SER A 33 39.68 14.75 22.32
CA SER A 33 40.78 13.79 22.56
C SER A 33 40.15 12.40 22.73
N ARG A 34 40.76 11.33 22.21
CA ARG A 34 40.22 9.95 22.32
C ARG A 34 40.20 9.41 23.75
N LYS A 35 39.20 8.57 24.03
CA LYS A 35 39.21 7.29 24.79
C LYS A 35 37.93 6.55 24.38
N GLU A 36 37.98 5.45 23.64
CA GLU A 36 38.30 4.07 24.09
C GLU A 36 37.25 3.50 25.07
N ALA A 37 36.61 2.42 24.62
CA ALA A 37 35.64 1.61 25.38
C ALA A 37 36.32 0.39 26.02
N PRO A 38 35.57 -0.41 26.80
CA PRO A 38 35.59 -1.85 26.54
C PRO A 38 34.20 -2.52 26.55
N ASP A 39 34.16 -3.76 26.07
CA ASP A 39 32.95 -4.56 25.84
C ASP A 39 32.30 -5.14 27.11
N ALA A 40 31.03 -5.57 26.98
CA ALA A 40 30.36 -6.49 27.90
C ALA A 40 29.42 -7.44 27.12
N ILE A 41 29.33 -8.71 27.55
CA ILE A 41 28.72 -9.81 26.79
C ILE A 41 27.65 -10.55 27.62
N CYS A 42 26.61 -11.04 26.93
CA CYS A 42 25.54 -11.96 27.40
C CYS A 42 24.52 -11.44 28.45
N GLY A 43 23.30 -11.96 28.36
CA GLY A 43 22.21 -11.63 29.29
C GLY A 43 20.80 -12.08 28.88
N ALA A 44 20.63 -13.31 28.35
CA ALA A 44 19.28 -13.82 28.07
C ALA A 44 18.52 -14.12 29.38
N GLY A 45 17.31 -13.57 29.55
CA GLY A 45 16.51 -13.74 30.77
C GLY A 45 15.03 -13.41 30.57
N ALA A 46 14.22 -14.44 30.29
CA ALA A 46 12.77 -14.29 30.19
C ALA A 46 12.13 -14.14 31.58
N ALA A 47 11.26 -13.15 31.75
CA ALA A 47 10.49 -12.94 32.99
C ALA A 47 9.07 -12.43 32.67
N ALA A 48 8.12 -13.36 32.51
CA ALA A 48 6.71 -13.01 32.36
C ALA A 48 6.15 -12.40 33.65
N ARG A 49 5.41 -11.29 33.56
CA ARG A 49 4.63 -10.74 34.68
C ARG A 49 3.23 -10.29 34.23
N THR A 50 2.23 -11.01 34.73
CA THR A 50 0.80 -10.73 34.60
C THR A 50 0.38 -9.57 35.51
N LEU A 51 -0.25 -8.53 34.96
CA LEU A 51 -1.07 -7.48 35.62
C LEU A 51 -1.80 -6.73 34.49
N GLN A 52 -3.01 -6.17 34.61
CA GLN A 52 -4.22 -6.48 35.38
C GLN A 52 -5.39 -5.68 34.71
N HIS A 53 -6.65 -5.94 35.04
CA HIS A 53 -7.78 -5.25 34.38
C HIS A 53 -7.85 -3.74 34.69
N TYR A 54 -8.26 -2.95 33.69
CA TYR A 54 -8.86 -1.63 33.87
C TYR A 54 -10.28 -1.60 33.25
N PRO A 55 -11.29 -0.99 33.91
CA PRO A 55 -12.66 -0.93 33.41
C PRO A 55 -12.88 0.24 32.44
N ALA A 56 -13.85 0.09 31.54
CA ALA A 56 -14.28 1.16 30.63
C ALA A 56 -15.30 2.13 31.31
N PRO A 57 -15.28 3.43 30.98
CA PRO A 57 -16.28 4.38 31.45
C PRO A 57 -17.63 4.22 30.73
N ALA A 58 -18.72 4.56 31.40
CA ALA A 58 -20.10 4.32 30.95
C ALA A 58 -20.60 5.37 29.93
N ALA A 59 -21.57 4.95 29.11
CA ALA A 59 -22.32 5.85 28.23
C ALA A 59 -23.37 6.66 29.01
N SER A 60 -23.58 7.91 28.61
CA SER A 60 -24.72 8.73 29.04
C SER A 60 -25.73 8.91 27.89
N ASN A 61 -26.98 8.53 28.15
CA ASN A 61 -28.10 8.94 27.30
C ASN A 61 -28.43 10.41 27.58
N ASN A 62 -28.97 11.11 26.58
CA ASN A 62 -30.04 12.06 26.86
C ASN A 62 -31.01 12.20 25.68
N ASP A 63 -32.25 12.54 26.00
CA ASP A 63 -33.41 12.38 25.12
C ASP A 63 -33.65 13.59 24.19
N ARG A 64 -34.37 13.29 23.08
CA ARG A 64 -35.39 14.10 22.37
C ARG A 64 -35.30 15.64 22.44
N LEU A 65 -35.41 16.23 21.25
CA LEU A 65 -36.52 17.13 20.93
C LEU A 65 -36.77 17.11 19.41
N GLY A 66 -37.97 17.47 18.96
CA GLY A 66 -38.33 17.43 17.54
C GLY A 66 -39.43 18.43 17.18
N SER A 67 -39.45 18.86 15.91
CA SER A 67 -40.42 19.83 15.40
C SER A 67 -40.83 19.51 13.95
N ARG A 68 -42.05 19.88 13.60
CA ARG A 68 -42.75 19.56 12.34
C ARG A 68 -42.50 20.63 11.26
N GLN A 69 -43.07 20.35 10.07
CA GLN A 69 -43.43 21.27 8.97
C GLN A 69 -42.35 21.43 7.87
N ARG A 70 -42.70 21.64 6.59
CA ARG A 70 -44.03 21.81 5.96
C ARG A 70 -44.04 21.25 4.53
N SER A 71 -45.21 20.90 4.01
CA SER A 71 -45.41 20.56 2.59
C SER A 71 -45.87 21.78 1.79
N MET A 72 -45.41 21.90 0.55
CA MET A 72 -46.12 22.59 -0.53
C MET A 72 -46.07 21.75 -1.82
N ARG A 73 -47.01 22.02 -2.74
CA ARG A 73 -47.28 21.23 -3.94
C ARG A 73 -47.42 22.15 -5.16
N ARG A 74 -47.12 21.58 -6.33
CA ARG A 74 -47.63 21.94 -7.69
C ARG A 74 -47.09 23.22 -8.34
N PRO A 75 -47.27 23.40 -9.67
CA PRO A 75 -47.97 22.52 -10.64
C PRO A 75 -47.06 21.93 -11.73
N ALA A 76 -47.67 21.21 -12.68
CA ALA A 76 -47.02 20.67 -13.88
C ALA A 76 -47.50 21.43 -15.14
N SER A 77 -46.76 21.29 -16.24
CA SER A 77 -47.19 21.66 -17.60
C SER A 77 -46.93 20.49 -18.56
N SER A 78 -47.67 20.42 -19.67
CA SER A 78 -47.79 19.21 -20.49
C SER A 78 -47.65 19.46 -21.99
N ALA A 79 -46.75 18.72 -22.63
CA ALA A 79 -46.75 18.40 -24.05
C ALA A 79 -46.00 17.07 -24.26
N GLY A 80 -46.30 16.24 -25.26
CA GLY A 80 -47.34 16.38 -26.28
C GLY A 80 -46.90 15.83 -27.65
N GLY A 81 -46.42 14.59 -27.72
CA GLY A 81 -45.85 14.04 -28.95
C GLY A 81 -45.88 12.51 -29.06
N LYS A 82 -46.59 12.03 -30.07
CA LYS A 82 -46.48 10.72 -30.75
C LYS A 82 -46.44 11.05 -32.26
N PRO A 83 -45.97 10.18 -33.19
CA PRO A 83 -46.05 8.72 -33.12
C PRO A 83 -44.81 7.98 -33.70
N TYR A 84 -45.07 6.79 -34.25
CA TYR A 84 -44.21 5.85 -34.99
C TYR A 84 -43.46 4.77 -34.21
N SER A 85 -43.74 3.55 -34.65
CA SER A 85 -42.99 2.31 -34.47
C SER A 85 -42.87 1.67 -35.86
N PRO A 86 -41.69 1.17 -36.22
CA PRO A 86 -41.59 0.10 -37.20
C PRO A 86 -40.87 -1.14 -36.61
N VAL A 87 -41.54 -2.29 -36.79
CA VAL A 87 -41.02 -3.63 -37.16
C VAL A 87 -39.63 -4.06 -36.66
N ALA A 88 -39.57 -5.24 -36.05
CA ALA A 88 -38.34 -5.88 -35.59
C ALA A 88 -37.33 -6.18 -36.72
N GLY A 89 -36.05 -5.90 -36.46
CA GLY A 89 -34.90 -6.26 -37.28
C GLY A 89 -33.68 -6.52 -36.41
N VAL A 90 -32.97 -7.64 -36.66
CA VAL A 90 -31.84 -8.11 -35.84
C VAL A 90 -30.73 -7.05 -35.80
N SER A 91 -30.37 -6.62 -34.60
CA SER A 91 -29.29 -5.66 -34.35
C SER A 91 -28.56 -6.00 -33.05
N GLN A 92 -27.24 -5.80 -33.02
CA GLN A 92 -26.35 -6.26 -31.96
C GLN A 92 -26.54 -5.43 -30.68
N SER A 93 -26.45 -6.08 -29.51
CA SER A 93 -26.60 -5.43 -28.22
C SER A 93 -25.37 -4.59 -27.86
N PHE A 94 -25.34 -3.34 -28.32
CA PHE A 94 -24.49 -2.32 -27.71
C PHE A 94 -24.87 -2.19 -26.23
N ALA A 95 -23.90 -2.41 -25.34
CA ALA A 95 -24.11 -2.29 -23.91
C ALA A 95 -24.54 -0.85 -23.58
N SER A 96 -25.71 -0.70 -22.96
CA SER A 96 -26.16 0.61 -22.47
C SER A 96 -25.24 1.09 -21.35
N PRO A 97 -24.94 2.40 -21.25
CA PRO A 97 -24.11 2.93 -20.17
C PRO A 97 -24.72 2.56 -18.81
N LEU A 98 -23.94 1.86 -17.99
CA LEU A 98 -24.43 1.29 -16.74
C LEU A 98 -24.81 2.41 -15.77
N ARG A 99 -26.08 2.43 -15.32
CA ARG A 99 -26.56 3.44 -14.37
C ARG A 99 -25.87 3.22 -13.01
N PRO A 100 -25.23 4.25 -12.41
CA PRO A 100 -24.71 4.15 -11.05
C PRO A 100 -25.84 3.99 -10.02
N MET A 101 -25.58 3.17 -9.01
CA MET A 101 -26.48 2.78 -7.94
C MET A 101 -26.17 3.56 -6.66
N SER A 102 -27.19 4.05 -5.96
CA SER A 102 -27.00 4.68 -4.65
C SER A 102 -26.65 3.65 -3.57
N LEU A 103 -25.97 4.10 -2.51
CA LEU A 103 -25.61 3.26 -1.36
C LEU A 103 -26.82 2.54 -0.73
N LEU A 104 -28.01 3.16 -0.76
CA LEU A 104 -29.25 2.57 -0.25
C LEU A 104 -29.80 1.47 -1.19
N GLU A 105 -29.87 1.74 -2.50
CA GLU A 105 -30.25 0.73 -3.50
C GLU A 105 -29.31 -0.49 -3.45
N TYR A 106 -28.01 -0.25 -3.26
CA TYR A 106 -26.98 -1.28 -3.08
C TYR A 106 -27.20 -2.09 -1.79
N GLN A 107 -27.36 -1.44 -0.64
CA GLN A 107 -27.67 -2.13 0.62
C GLN A 107 -28.99 -2.93 0.58
N GLU A 108 -29.96 -2.54 -0.25
CA GLU A 108 -31.16 -3.32 -0.50
C GLU A 108 -30.96 -4.48 -1.50
N ALA A 109 -30.08 -4.34 -2.48
CA ALA A 109 -29.70 -5.43 -3.38
C ALA A 109 -28.92 -6.53 -2.62
N LEU A 110 -27.99 -6.14 -1.75
CA LEU A 110 -27.22 -7.07 -0.92
C LEU A 110 -28.11 -7.89 0.03
N LYS A 111 -29.16 -7.29 0.60
CA LYS A 111 -30.15 -8.01 1.44
C LYS A 111 -30.98 -9.06 0.68
N LYS A 112 -30.90 -9.08 -0.65
CA LYS A 112 -31.64 -10.02 -1.53
C LYS A 112 -30.74 -11.14 -2.08
N LEU A 113 -29.44 -11.13 -1.78
CA LEU A 113 -28.52 -12.22 -2.13
C LEU A 113 -28.56 -13.32 -1.05
N SER A 114 -28.90 -14.54 -1.45
CA SER A 114 -28.54 -15.74 -0.68
C SER A 114 -27.04 -15.95 -0.80
N LEU A 115 -26.33 -16.21 0.30
CA LEU A 115 -24.86 -16.38 0.30
C LEU A 115 -24.42 -17.78 -0.17
N ASP A 116 -25.36 -18.73 -0.30
CA ASP A 116 -25.08 -20.13 -0.66
C ASP A 116 -25.08 -20.39 -2.19
N ASP A 117 -25.38 -19.38 -3.00
CA ASP A 117 -25.46 -19.49 -4.47
C ASP A 117 -24.06 -19.31 -5.11
N ILE A 118 -23.67 -20.25 -5.98
CA ILE A 118 -22.35 -20.31 -6.62
C ILE A 118 -22.05 -19.03 -7.44
N ALA A 119 -23.07 -18.36 -7.96
CA ALA A 119 -22.94 -17.11 -8.73
C ALA A 119 -22.85 -15.85 -7.85
N VAL A 120 -22.80 -15.96 -6.53
CA VAL A 120 -22.78 -14.80 -5.61
C VAL A 120 -21.55 -13.92 -5.78
N GLU A 121 -20.36 -14.50 -5.98
CA GLU A 121 -19.12 -13.73 -6.22
C GLU A 121 -19.28 -12.81 -7.45
N GLU A 122 -19.95 -13.29 -8.50
CA GLU A 122 -20.14 -12.57 -9.75
C GLU A 122 -21.30 -11.56 -9.70
N ARG A 123 -22.42 -11.89 -9.02
CA ARG A 123 -23.49 -10.92 -8.75
C ARG A 123 -23.03 -9.79 -7.82
N ILE A 124 -22.19 -10.10 -6.84
CA ILE A 124 -21.55 -9.09 -6.00
C ILE A 124 -20.59 -8.24 -6.84
N ARG A 125 -19.70 -8.85 -7.63
CA ARG A 125 -18.82 -8.13 -8.56
C ARG A 125 -19.61 -7.14 -9.43
N ALA A 126 -20.74 -7.55 -10.00
CA ALA A 126 -21.64 -6.67 -10.76
C ALA A 126 -22.23 -5.53 -9.92
N LEU A 127 -22.83 -5.81 -8.76
CA LEU A 127 -23.36 -4.77 -7.86
C LEU A 127 -22.28 -3.79 -7.39
N THR A 128 -21.09 -4.29 -7.08
CA THR A 128 -19.90 -3.52 -6.66
C THR A 128 -19.42 -2.62 -7.80
N MET A 129 -19.47 -3.06 -9.07
CA MET A 129 -19.20 -2.19 -10.23
C MET A 129 -20.32 -1.18 -10.54
N HIS A 130 -21.52 -1.35 -10.00
CA HIS A 130 -22.59 -0.34 -10.06
C HIS A 130 -22.50 0.70 -8.93
N LEU A 131 -21.70 0.47 -7.88
CA LEU A 131 -21.56 1.41 -6.77
C LEU A 131 -20.65 2.58 -7.18
N VAL A 132 -21.06 3.81 -6.84
CA VAL A 132 -20.25 5.03 -7.07
C VAL A 132 -18.95 4.95 -6.24
N PRO A 133 -17.76 5.35 -6.76
CA PRO A 133 -16.51 5.33 -5.99
C PRO A 133 -16.59 6.07 -4.64
N GLU A 134 -17.28 7.20 -4.60
CA GLU A 134 -17.55 7.99 -3.39
C GLU A 134 -18.37 7.21 -2.34
N ALA A 135 -19.23 6.29 -2.79
CA ALA A 135 -20.03 5.45 -1.92
C ALA A 135 -19.22 4.28 -1.31
N PHE A 136 -18.04 3.92 -1.83
CA PHE A 136 -17.11 3.04 -1.12
C PHE A 136 -16.48 3.75 0.08
N GLN A 137 -16.10 5.03 -0.06
CA GLN A 137 -15.57 5.82 1.06
C GLN A 137 -16.64 6.08 2.14
N LEU A 138 -17.93 6.06 1.76
CA LEU A 138 -19.06 6.08 2.70
C LEU A 138 -19.45 4.69 3.24
N VAL A 139 -18.84 3.60 2.74
CA VAL A 139 -18.79 2.30 3.43
C VAL A 139 -17.56 2.34 4.36
N GLU A 140 -17.60 3.27 5.32
CA GLU A 140 -16.91 3.05 6.59
C GLU A 140 -17.31 1.68 7.17
N PRO A 141 -16.53 1.12 8.11
CA PRO A 141 -16.97 0.03 8.96
C PRO A 141 -18.04 0.51 9.97
N VAL A 142 -19.18 0.99 9.45
CA VAL A 142 -20.48 0.96 10.10
C VAL A 142 -20.57 -0.38 10.82
N ARG A 143 -20.83 -0.36 12.13
CA ARG A 143 -20.81 -1.58 12.95
C ARG A 143 -21.96 -2.51 12.56
N LEU A 144 -21.75 -3.29 11.51
CA LEU A 144 -22.72 -4.21 10.93
C LEU A 144 -22.96 -5.34 11.93
N GLN A 145 -24.11 -5.22 12.60
CA GLN A 145 -24.53 -6.12 13.68
C GLN A 145 -25.04 -7.45 13.14
N SER A 146 -25.40 -7.53 11.85
CA SER A 146 -25.76 -8.77 11.17
C SER A 146 -24.53 -9.52 10.66
N THR A 147 -24.53 -10.83 10.89
CA THR A 147 -23.51 -11.77 10.37
C THR A 147 -23.37 -11.71 8.85
N SER A 148 -24.49 -11.68 8.13
CA SER A 148 -24.54 -11.62 6.66
C SER A 148 -23.75 -10.47 6.05
N ALA A 149 -23.72 -9.31 6.74
CA ALA A 149 -23.03 -8.14 6.23
C ALA A 149 -21.52 -8.13 6.57
N ARG A 150 -21.08 -8.89 7.59
CA ARG A 150 -19.66 -9.20 7.80
C ARG A 150 -19.14 -10.23 6.80
N GLN A 151 -19.95 -11.26 6.52
CA GLN A 151 -19.68 -12.24 5.46
C GLN A 151 -19.59 -11.56 4.09
N PHE A 152 -20.42 -10.53 3.85
CA PHE A 152 -20.32 -9.69 2.66
C PHE A 152 -19.00 -8.91 2.57
N ILE A 153 -18.58 -8.20 3.63
CA ILE A 153 -17.30 -7.46 3.64
C ILE A 153 -16.14 -8.42 3.39
N ASP A 154 -16.08 -9.56 4.09
CA ASP A 154 -15.02 -10.55 3.94
C ASP A 154 -14.96 -11.11 2.49
N LEU A 155 -16.09 -11.22 1.80
CA LEU A 155 -16.13 -11.61 0.38
C LEU A 155 -15.71 -10.48 -0.57
N VAL A 156 -16.07 -9.22 -0.29
CA VAL A 156 -15.57 -8.06 -1.07
C VAL A 156 -14.06 -7.93 -0.93
N MET A 157 -13.52 -8.05 0.28
CA MET A 157 -12.08 -8.02 0.52
C MET A 157 -11.37 -9.15 -0.23
N LYS A 158 -11.91 -10.38 -0.20
CA LYS A 158 -11.37 -11.50 -1.00
C LYS A 158 -11.38 -11.23 -2.51
N ILE A 159 -12.42 -10.59 -3.05
CA ILE A 159 -12.44 -10.20 -4.47
C ILE A 159 -11.35 -9.15 -4.76
N GLN A 160 -11.14 -8.18 -3.88
CA GLN A 160 -10.08 -7.17 -4.03
C GLN A 160 -8.67 -7.77 -3.90
N THR A 161 -8.44 -8.60 -2.88
CA THR A 161 -7.21 -9.38 -2.68
C THR A 161 -6.90 -10.24 -3.91
N ARG A 162 -7.91 -10.89 -4.51
CA ARG A 162 -7.77 -11.65 -5.76
C ARG A 162 -7.44 -10.75 -6.96
N ASN A 163 -8.04 -9.57 -7.06
CA ASN A 163 -7.74 -8.61 -8.14
C ASN A 163 -6.29 -8.10 -8.08
N ILE A 164 -5.75 -7.77 -6.90
CA ILE A 164 -4.34 -7.33 -6.78
C ILE A 164 -3.34 -8.47 -7.00
N ARG A 165 -3.76 -9.72 -6.79
CA ARG A 165 -3.00 -10.95 -7.12
C ARG A 165 -3.11 -11.33 -8.60
N GLN A 166 -4.06 -10.78 -9.35
CA GLN A 166 -4.31 -11.16 -10.74
C GLN A 166 -3.03 -10.93 -11.58
N GLY A 167 -2.61 -11.96 -12.31
CA GLY A 167 -1.37 -11.95 -13.09
C GLY A 167 -0.09 -12.29 -12.31
N LEU A 168 -0.14 -12.37 -10.96
CA LEU A 168 1.00 -12.77 -10.11
C LEU A 168 1.05 -14.28 -9.83
N GLY A 169 0.08 -15.05 -10.33
CA GLY A 169 -0.02 -16.50 -10.14
C GLY A 169 -0.71 -16.87 -8.81
N LEU A 170 -1.35 -18.04 -8.81
CA LEU A 170 -2.08 -18.55 -7.65
C LEU A 170 -1.12 -19.12 -6.60
N SER A 171 -1.25 -18.72 -5.34
CA SER A 171 -0.45 -19.28 -4.25
C SER A 171 -0.97 -20.65 -3.80
N LEU A 172 -0.11 -21.48 -3.21
CA LEU A 172 -0.47 -22.84 -2.80
C LEU A 172 -1.61 -22.89 -1.77
N GLU A 173 -1.70 -21.91 -0.85
CA GLU A 173 -2.79 -21.89 0.13
C GLU A 173 -4.11 -21.37 -0.47
N GLU A 174 -4.06 -20.43 -1.42
CA GLU A 174 -5.24 -20.01 -2.18
C GLU A 174 -5.75 -21.15 -3.09
N PHE A 175 -4.84 -21.91 -3.70
CA PHE A 175 -5.13 -23.16 -4.42
C PHE A 175 -5.79 -24.20 -3.51
N ARG A 176 -5.23 -24.49 -2.33
CA ARG A 176 -5.86 -25.39 -1.34
C ARG A 176 -7.26 -24.94 -0.96
N GLN A 177 -7.46 -23.65 -0.69
CA GLN A 177 -8.78 -23.13 -0.32
C GLN A 177 -9.80 -23.27 -1.45
N ARG A 178 -9.38 -23.10 -2.71
CA ARG A 178 -10.24 -23.39 -3.89
C ARG A 178 -10.51 -24.88 -4.05
N VAL A 179 -9.51 -25.76 -3.89
CA VAL A 179 -9.70 -27.22 -3.94
C VAL A 179 -10.71 -27.67 -2.87
N ARG A 180 -10.54 -27.24 -1.60
CA ARG A 180 -11.48 -27.51 -0.50
C ARG A 180 -12.91 -26.99 -0.74
N ARG A 181 -13.10 -25.99 -1.63
CA ARG A 181 -14.38 -25.33 -1.92
C ARG A 181 -15.08 -25.90 -3.17
N GLU A 182 -14.33 -26.17 -4.22
CA GLU A 182 -14.84 -26.41 -5.58
C GLU A 182 -14.64 -27.86 -6.06
N VAL A 183 -13.69 -28.61 -5.49
CA VAL A 183 -13.39 -29.99 -5.90
C VAL A 183 -14.12 -30.98 -4.98
N GLN A 184 -15.28 -31.48 -5.43
CA GLN A 184 -15.94 -32.63 -4.80
C GLN A 184 -15.36 -33.93 -5.39
N PRO A 185 -14.62 -34.76 -4.63
CA PRO A 185 -13.87 -35.90 -5.18
C PRO A 185 -14.71 -36.89 -5.99
N SER A 186 -15.97 -37.10 -5.59
CA SER A 186 -16.91 -38.02 -6.24
C SER A 186 -17.59 -37.47 -7.50
N SER A 187 -17.24 -36.26 -7.97
CA SER A 187 -17.89 -35.61 -9.11
C SER A 187 -17.11 -35.77 -10.42
N THR A 188 -17.81 -36.07 -11.52
CA THR A 188 -17.20 -36.36 -12.84
C THR A 188 -16.39 -35.21 -13.44
N ASN A 189 -16.60 -33.97 -12.96
CA ASN A 189 -15.89 -32.78 -13.41
C ASN A 189 -14.70 -32.38 -12.52
N ALA A 190 -14.52 -33.04 -11.36
CA ALA A 190 -13.47 -32.71 -10.38
C ALA A 190 -12.09 -32.62 -11.01
N GLU A 191 -11.75 -33.57 -11.88
CA GLU A 191 -10.44 -33.66 -12.52
C GLU A 191 -10.19 -32.50 -13.50
N ASN A 192 -11.18 -32.12 -14.31
CA ASN A 192 -11.06 -31.01 -15.26
C ASN A 192 -10.94 -29.66 -14.54
N VAL A 193 -11.71 -29.46 -13.47
CA VAL A 193 -11.65 -28.25 -12.63
C VAL A 193 -10.28 -28.14 -11.94
N LEU A 194 -9.80 -29.23 -11.35
CA LEU A 194 -8.50 -29.27 -10.69
C LEU A 194 -7.35 -29.06 -11.68
N LEU A 195 -7.40 -29.66 -12.87
CA LEU A 195 -6.39 -29.44 -13.92
C LEU A 195 -6.34 -27.98 -14.39
N GLN A 196 -7.47 -27.28 -14.45
CA GLN A 196 -7.53 -25.84 -14.71
C GLN A 196 -6.87 -25.04 -13.58
N MET A 197 -7.20 -25.31 -12.31
CA MET A 197 -6.56 -24.66 -11.16
C MET A 197 -5.04 -24.88 -11.13
N ILE A 198 -4.58 -26.09 -11.48
CA ILE A 198 -3.14 -26.40 -11.61
C ILE A 198 -2.48 -25.57 -12.72
N GLN A 199 -3.23 -25.10 -13.73
CA GLN A 199 -2.65 -24.16 -14.71
C GLN A 199 -2.35 -22.78 -14.14
N GLU A 200 -3.12 -22.31 -13.14
CA GLU A 200 -3.00 -20.99 -12.52
C GLU A 200 -1.83 -20.88 -11.49
N LEU A 201 -1.30 -22.02 -11.02
CA LEU A 201 -0.17 -22.09 -10.10
C LEU A 201 1.13 -21.54 -10.71
N GLY A 202 1.98 -20.97 -9.85
CA GLY A 202 3.37 -20.61 -10.21
C GLY A 202 4.23 -21.84 -10.59
N PRO A 203 5.37 -21.65 -11.27
CA PRO A 203 6.04 -22.73 -11.99
C PRO A 203 6.60 -23.86 -11.11
N GLN A 204 7.09 -23.59 -9.89
CA GLN A 204 7.69 -24.62 -9.03
C GLN A 204 6.60 -25.45 -8.33
N THR A 205 5.59 -24.78 -7.78
CA THR A 205 4.41 -25.37 -7.16
C THR A 205 3.61 -26.17 -8.19
N LYS A 206 3.45 -25.63 -9.41
CA LYS A 206 2.77 -26.30 -10.52
C LYS A 206 3.45 -27.58 -10.93
N ALA A 207 4.78 -27.62 -10.98
CA ALA A 207 5.52 -28.85 -11.22
C ALA A 207 5.27 -29.86 -10.08
N GLN A 208 5.52 -29.49 -8.83
CA GLN A 208 5.36 -30.37 -7.67
C GLN A 208 3.92 -30.91 -7.50
N VAL A 209 2.91 -30.05 -7.67
CA VAL A 209 1.50 -30.41 -7.57
C VAL A 209 1.06 -31.26 -8.77
N LYS A 210 1.59 -31.01 -9.98
CA LYS A 210 1.33 -31.87 -11.14
C LYS A 210 1.96 -33.25 -11.00
N ASP A 211 3.21 -33.34 -10.53
CA ASP A 211 3.88 -34.62 -10.30
C ASP A 211 3.14 -35.45 -9.24
N MET A 212 2.69 -34.80 -8.15
CA MET A 212 1.80 -35.41 -7.14
C MET A 212 0.45 -35.86 -7.73
N PHE A 213 -0.14 -35.04 -8.62
CA PHE A 213 -1.40 -35.35 -9.27
C PHE A 213 -1.29 -36.51 -10.27
N ASP A 214 -0.22 -36.57 -11.07
CA ASP A 214 0.03 -37.64 -12.04
C ASP A 214 0.38 -38.98 -11.35
N LEU A 215 0.87 -38.93 -10.11
CA LEU A 215 1.16 -40.11 -9.26
C LEU A 215 0.02 -40.51 -8.31
N ARG A 216 -1.14 -39.83 -8.32
CA ARG A 216 -2.21 -40.03 -7.33
C ARG A 216 -2.86 -41.42 -7.43
N SER A 217 -3.19 -42.01 -6.29
CA SER A 217 -3.97 -43.27 -6.21
C SER A 217 -5.49 -43.05 -6.25
N SER A 218 -5.96 -41.92 -5.73
CA SER A 218 -7.35 -41.45 -5.83
C SER A 218 -7.40 -39.93 -5.69
N MET A 219 -8.57 -39.31 -5.89
CA MET A 219 -8.74 -37.87 -5.72
C MET A 219 -8.67 -37.46 -4.24
N GLU A 220 -9.19 -38.29 -3.34
CA GLU A 220 -9.11 -38.11 -1.88
C GLU A 220 -7.66 -38.18 -1.40
N SER A 221 -6.90 -39.17 -1.87
CA SER A 221 -5.47 -39.35 -1.60
C SER A 221 -4.64 -38.14 -2.08
N PHE A 222 -4.99 -37.56 -3.24
CA PHE A 222 -4.38 -36.32 -3.72
C PHE A 222 -4.68 -35.13 -2.79
N VAL A 223 -5.93 -34.94 -2.37
CA VAL A 223 -6.31 -33.83 -1.47
C VAL A 223 -5.64 -33.96 -0.09
N GLU A 224 -5.49 -35.17 0.44
CA GLU A 224 -4.76 -35.42 1.68
C GLU A 224 -3.25 -35.10 1.54
N GLN A 225 -2.62 -35.56 0.46
CA GLN A 225 -1.21 -35.26 0.19
C GLN A 225 -0.96 -33.77 -0.08
N LEU A 226 -1.91 -33.07 -0.72
CA LEU A 226 -1.81 -31.63 -1.00
C LEU A 226 -1.66 -30.78 0.27
N GLU A 227 -2.22 -31.20 1.41
CA GLU A 227 -2.04 -30.53 2.71
C GLU A 227 -0.63 -30.73 3.29
N THR A 228 0.07 -31.80 2.91
CA THR A 228 1.43 -32.11 3.40
C THR A 228 2.55 -31.35 2.71
N ILE A 229 2.29 -30.69 1.57
CA ILE A 229 3.27 -29.84 0.90
C ILE A 229 3.68 -28.68 1.83
N GLU A 230 4.97 -28.51 2.09
CA GLU A 230 5.45 -27.33 2.80
C GLU A 230 5.19 -26.08 1.95
N LEU A 231 4.42 -25.14 2.49
CA LEU A 231 4.29 -23.80 1.91
C LEU A 231 5.69 -23.19 1.75
N PRO A 232 5.96 -22.36 0.73
CA PRO A 232 7.31 -21.87 0.44
C PRO A 232 7.77 -20.78 1.44
N VAL A 233 7.97 -21.17 2.70
CA VAL A 233 8.31 -20.26 3.80
C VAL A 233 9.67 -19.62 3.55
N GLY A 234 9.67 -18.31 3.30
CA GLY A 234 10.85 -17.47 3.50
C GLY A 234 10.88 -16.95 4.93
N ASN A 235 12.07 -16.81 5.51
CA ASN A 235 12.25 -16.27 6.88
C ASN A 235 11.88 -14.78 7.03
N THR A 236 11.33 -14.16 5.97
CA THR A 236 11.21 -12.71 5.80
C THR A 236 9.97 -12.09 6.44
N ILE A 237 8.92 -12.86 6.77
CA ILE A 237 7.69 -12.35 7.39
C ILE A 237 7.26 -13.25 8.56
N ALA A 238 7.01 -12.66 9.74
CA ALA A 238 6.66 -13.39 10.97
C ALA A 238 5.29 -14.12 10.92
N PHE A 239 4.44 -13.80 9.93
CA PHE A 239 3.06 -14.28 9.79
C PHE A 239 2.84 -15.12 8.52
N THR A 240 3.89 -15.78 8.01
CA THR A 240 3.85 -16.63 6.81
C THR A 240 2.73 -17.68 6.80
N SER A 241 2.40 -18.15 5.60
CA SER A 241 1.54 -19.32 5.38
C SER A 241 0.07 -19.08 5.75
N LYS A 242 -0.36 -19.33 6.99
CA LYS A 242 -1.79 -19.41 7.36
C LYS A 242 -2.49 -18.06 7.48
N TYR A 243 -1.76 -17.00 7.85
CA TYR A 243 -2.35 -15.69 8.15
C TYR A 243 -2.06 -14.64 7.07
N LEU A 244 -1.08 -14.89 6.19
CA LEU A 244 -0.59 -13.91 5.22
C LEU A 244 -1.68 -13.37 4.27
N SER A 245 -2.58 -14.22 3.81
CA SER A 245 -3.71 -13.80 2.99
C SER A 245 -4.67 -12.87 3.76
N LYS A 246 -4.89 -13.10 5.07
CA LYS A 246 -5.69 -12.19 5.91
C LYS A 246 -4.93 -10.93 6.31
N VAL A 247 -3.61 -10.98 6.42
CA VAL A 247 -2.76 -9.77 6.54
C VAL A 247 -2.93 -8.89 5.30
N ILE A 248 -2.91 -9.48 4.10
CA ILE A 248 -3.13 -8.77 2.84
C ILE A 248 -4.57 -8.21 2.77
N ASP A 249 -5.60 -8.97 3.13
CA ASP A 249 -6.98 -8.45 3.26
C ASP A 249 -7.03 -7.22 4.17
N ASN A 250 -6.46 -7.30 5.37
CA ASN A 250 -6.47 -6.23 6.36
C ASN A 250 -5.69 -4.99 5.87
N LEU A 251 -4.58 -5.17 5.14
CA LEU A 251 -3.84 -4.06 4.52
C LEU A 251 -4.64 -3.41 3.39
N CYS A 252 -5.39 -4.18 2.60
CA CYS A 252 -6.30 -3.63 1.59
C CYS A 252 -7.47 -2.87 2.25
N GLU A 253 -8.00 -3.36 3.38
CA GLU A 253 -9.03 -2.67 4.16
C GLU A 253 -8.52 -1.33 4.70
N MET A 254 -7.26 -1.27 5.14
CA MET A 254 -6.60 -0.02 5.54
C MET A 254 -6.34 0.94 4.37
N ASP A 255 -5.93 0.45 3.20
CA ASP A 255 -5.74 1.26 1.97
C ASP A 255 -7.06 1.87 1.49
N ASN A 256 -8.13 1.06 1.42
CA ASN A 256 -9.49 1.52 1.10
C ASN A 256 -10.00 2.59 2.07
N GLY A 257 -9.57 2.55 3.34
CA GLY A 257 -9.93 3.53 4.37
C GLY A 257 -9.22 4.89 4.23
N VAL A 258 -8.26 5.05 3.31
CA VAL A 258 -7.62 6.34 3.02
C VAL A 258 -8.43 7.10 1.96
N PRO A 259 -8.97 8.30 2.25
CA PRO A 259 -9.70 9.07 1.26
C PRO A 259 -8.76 9.54 0.14
N ILE A 260 -9.18 9.35 -1.11
CA ILE A 260 -8.45 9.85 -2.28
C ILE A 260 -8.62 11.38 -2.34
N LEU A 261 -7.53 12.11 -2.11
CA LEU A 261 -7.56 13.57 -1.91
C LEU A 261 -6.27 14.23 -2.43
N PRO A 262 -6.34 15.13 -3.43
CA PRO A 262 -5.21 15.98 -3.81
C PRO A 262 -5.00 17.08 -2.76
N PHE A 263 -4.41 16.69 -1.62
CA PHE A 263 -4.29 17.59 -0.45
C PHE A 263 -3.39 18.80 -0.69
N PHE A 264 -2.53 18.75 -1.70
CA PHE A 264 -1.74 19.91 -2.17
C PHE A 264 -2.60 21.03 -2.77
N ASP A 265 -3.73 20.70 -3.41
CA ASP A 265 -4.62 21.68 -4.03
C ASP A 265 -5.78 22.10 -3.10
N VAL A 266 -6.16 21.22 -2.16
CA VAL A 266 -7.35 21.39 -1.31
C VAL A 266 -7.00 21.87 0.11
N VAL A 267 -5.85 21.44 0.66
CA VAL A 267 -5.51 21.64 2.08
C VAL A 267 -4.30 22.55 2.25
N GLN A 268 -3.19 22.28 1.56
CA GLN A 268 -1.93 23.00 1.75
C GLN A 268 -1.90 24.35 1.03
N ASN A 269 -1.29 25.34 1.69
CA ASN A 269 -1.10 26.68 1.13
C ASN A 269 0.37 26.97 0.76
N GLU A 270 1.33 26.30 1.44
CA GLU A 270 2.77 26.58 1.31
C GLU A 270 3.61 25.35 0.94
N VAL A 271 3.24 24.16 1.40
CA VAL A 271 3.95 22.92 1.05
C VAL A 271 3.51 22.48 -0.34
N THR A 272 4.46 22.38 -1.27
CA THR A 272 4.23 21.90 -2.64
C THR A 272 4.64 20.42 -2.80
N PRO A 273 4.17 19.71 -3.84
CA PRO A 273 4.62 18.35 -4.14
C PRO A 273 6.15 18.23 -4.23
N LYS A 274 6.82 19.22 -4.83
CA LYS A 274 8.28 19.27 -4.93
C LYS A 274 8.96 19.41 -3.56
N MET A 275 8.37 20.14 -2.62
CA MET A 275 8.87 20.23 -1.24
C MET A 275 8.70 18.90 -0.51
N ARG A 276 7.59 18.17 -0.74
CA ARG A 276 7.43 16.80 -0.22
C ARG A 276 8.54 15.88 -0.76
N CYS A 277 8.87 15.90 -2.05
CA CYS A 277 9.97 15.08 -2.58
C CYS A 277 11.31 15.32 -1.84
N ILE A 278 11.61 16.59 -1.52
CA ILE A 278 12.82 16.97 -0.77
C ILE A 278 12.76 16.43 0.68
N LEU A 279 11.60 16.49 1.33
CA LEU A 279 11.39 15.91 2.66
C LEU A 279 11.53 14.37 2.63
N VAL A 280 11.04 13.70 1.60
CA VAL A 280 11.18 12.24 1.43
C VAL A 280 12.65 11.84 1.33
N GLU A 281 13.45 12.51 0.48
CA GLU A 281 14.88 12.22 0.39
C GLU A 281 15.65 12.52 1.69
N TRP A 282 15.26 13.57 2.40
CA TRP A 282 15.88 13.94 3.68
C TRP A 282 15.55 12.93 4.80
N LEU A 283 14.30 12.47 4.90
CA LEU A 283 13.93 11.38 5.82
C LEU A 283 14.58 10.05 5.45
N PHE A 284 14.74 9.78 4.15
CA PHE A 284 15.46 8.60 3.67
C PHE A 284 16.95 8.65 4.07
N ASP A 285 17.64 9.79 3.88
CA ASP A 285 19.02 10.00 4.34
C ASP A 285 19.15 9.72 5.85
N ILE A 286 18.32 10.36 6.69
CA ILE A 286 18.28 10.14 8.14
C ILE A 286 18.07 8.66 8.49
N SER A 287 17.12 7.99 7.81
CA SER A 287 16.83 6.58 8.05
C SER A 287 17.99 5.65 7.68
N THR A 288 18.68 5.91 6.55
CA THR A 288 19.86 5.12 6.16
C THR A 288 21.06 5.32 7.08
N ARG A 289 21.21 6.52 7.68
CA ARG A 289 22.25 6.82 8.68
C ARG A 289 22.00 6.12 10.02
N PHE A 290 20.74 6.09 10.48
CA PHE A 290 20.35 5.30 11.66
C PHE A 290 20.26 3.78 11.39
N LYS A 291 20.23 3.37 10.11
CA LYS A 291 20.07 1.99 9.65
C LYS A 291 18.73 1.36 10.05
N PHE A 292 17.67 2.15 10.00
CA PHE A 292 16.31 1.70 10.22
C PHE A 292 15.86 0.62 9.23
N CYS A 293 14.86 -0.16 9.61
CA CYS A 293 14.18 -1.07 8.69
C CYS A 293 13.40 -0.30 7.60
N GLN A 294 12.95 -1.02 6.57
CA GLN A 294 12.22 -0.41 5.46
C GLN A 294 10.85 0.10 5.94
N GLU A 295 10.22 -0.66 6.83
CA GLU A 295 8.94 -0.40 7.46
C GLU A 295 8.93 0.97 8.14
N THR A 296 9.96 1.31 8.93
CA THR A 296 10.13 2.61 9.59
C THR A 296 10.06 3.80 8.62
N ILE A 297 10.78 3.77 7.50
CA ILE A 297 10.75 4.90 6.55
C ILE A 297 9.40 4.98 5.83
N PHE A 298 8.83 3.86 5.35
CA PHE A 298 7.52 3.91 4.68
C PHE A 298 6.39 4.34 5.62
N LEU A 299 6.44 3.93 6.89
CA LEU A 299 5.52 4.37 7.93
C LEU A 299 5.68 5.87 8.20
N ALA A 300 6.91 6.39 8.32
CA ALA A 300 7.17 7.82 8.52
C ALA A 300 6.59 8.68 7.38
N LEU A 301 6.75 8.25 6.12
CA LEU A 301 6.19 8.95 4.97
C LEU A 301 4.65 8.92 4.98
N ALA A 302 4.04 7.78 5.32
CA ALA A 302 2.58 7.67 5.41
C ALA A 302 1.97 8.50 6.57
N LEU A 303 2.67 8.60 7.71
CA LEU A 303 2.28 9.46 8.83
C LEU A 303 2.42 10.95 8.50
N MET A 304 3.50 11.34 7.82
CA MET A 304 3.70 12.70 7.31
C MET A 304 2.58 13.10 6.34
N ASP A 305 2.28 12.25 5.35
CA ASP A 305 1.23 12.49 4.36
C ASP A 305 -0.14 12.60 5.01
N ARG A 306 -0.53 11.66 5.89
CA ARG A 306 -1.83 11.70 6.59
C ARG A 306 -1.97 12.94 7.46
N TYR A 307 -0.90 13.44 8.05
CA TYR A 307 -0.93 14.71 8.78
C TYR A 307 -1.17 15.90 7.82
N MET A 308 -0.48 15.94 6.68
CA MET A 308 -0.69 16.96 5.64
C MET A 308 -2.05 16.86 4.93
N MET A 309 -2.71 15.70 4.93
CA MET A 309 -4.09 15.54 4.45
C MET A 309 -5.14 16.24 5.33
N ILE A 310 -4.85 16.48 6.62
CA ILE A 310 -5.84 16.99 7.60
C ILE A 310 -5.43 18.28 8.33
N GLN A 311 -4.20 18.73 8.16
CA GLN A 311 -3.66 19.91 8.83
C GLN A 311 -2.80 20.73 7.87
N ARG A 312 -3.07 22.05 7.79
CA ARG A 312 -2.21 23.00 7.08
C ARG A 312 -0.83 23.07 7.75
N VAL A 313 0.21 23.04 6.93
CA VAL A 313 1.61 23.07 7.35
C VAL A 313 2.28 24.27 6.68
N THR A 314 3.02 25.07 7.44
CA THR A 314 3.87 26.13 6.89
C THR A 314 5.19 25.57 6.36
N ARG A 315 5.86 26.29 5.46
CA ARG A 315 7.16 25.88 4.90
C ARG A 315 8.21 25.62 5.98
N SER A 316 8.24 26.44 7.05
CA SER A 316 9.15 26.29 8.19
C SER A 316 8.80 25.10 9.09
N GLU A 317 7.52 24.81 9.32
CA GLU A 317 7.11 23.64 10.10
C GLU A 317 7.27 22.30 9.36
N SER A 318 7.42 22.32 8.03
CA SER A 318 7.37 21.11 7.20
C SER A 318 8.45 20.06 7.56
N GLN A 319 9.66 20.48 7.91
CA GLN A 319 10.71 19.57 8.42
C GLN A 319 10.41 19.07 9.84
N LEU A 320 9.73 19.87 10.67
CA LEU A 320 9.32 19.47 12.02
C LEU A 320 8.18 18.43 11.98
N VAL A 321 7.24 18.53 11.02
CA VAL A 321 6.27 17.44 10.73
C VAL A 321 7.02 16.16 10.36
N ALA A 322 7.95 16.26 9.41
CA ALA A 322 8.66 15.12 8.83
C ALA A 322 9.49 14.38 9.88
N ILE A 323 10.30 15.08 10.68
CA ILE A 323 11.11 14.44 11.72
C ILE A 323 10.25 13.84 12.84
N ALA A 324 9.14 14.49 13.22
CA ALA A 324 8.21 13.95 14.20
C ALA A 324 7.51 12.68 13.70
N ALA A 325 7.16 12.62 12.41
CA ALA A 325 6.61 11.40 11.81
C ALA A 325 7.63 10.24 11.83
N LEU A 326 8.91 10.52 11.59
CA LEU A 326 9.98 9.52 11.68
C LEU A 326 10.26 9.07 13.13
N VAL A 327 10.19 9.98 14.11
CA VAL A 327 10.25 9.63 15.55
C VAL A 327 9.13 8.67 15.94
N VAL A 328 7.89 8.93 15.48
CA VAL A 328 6.74 8.06 15.76
C VAL A 328 6.89 6.70 15.08
N ALA A 329 7.34 6.67 13.82
CA ALA A 329 7.57 5.42 13.09
C ALA A 329 8.69 4.57 13.73
N ALA A 330 9.83 5.18 14.07
CA ALA A 330 10.93 4.47 14.73
C ALA A 330 10.50 3.88 16.08
N LYS A 331 9.72 4.61 16.88
CA LYS A 331 9.15 4.10 18.15
C LYS A 331 8.11 2.99 18.00
N TYR A 332 7.65 2.71 16.77
CA TYR A 332 6.63 1.70 16.47
C TYR A 332 7.23 0.43 15.84
N GLU A 333 8.21 0.58 14.93
CA GLU A 333 8.82 -0.55 14.20
C GLU A 333 10.20 -0.98 14.75
N GLU A 334 11.01 -0.06 15.31
CA GLU A 334 12.39 -0.38 15.74
C GLU A 334 12.42 -1.03 17.13
N VAL A 335 13.28 -2.05 17.29
CA VAL A 335 13.52 -2.70 18.61
C VAL A 335 14.23 -1.74 19.57
N TYR A 336 15.07 -0.84 19.05
CA TYR A 336 15.86 0.14 19.79
C TYR A 336 15.79 1.51 19.11
N PRO A 337 14.67 2.25 19.25
CA PRO A 337 14.53 3.58 18.65
C PRO A 337 15.51 4.59 19.25
N PRO A 338 16.15 5.47 18.45
CA PRO A 338 17.05 6.50 18.95
C PRO A 338 16.39 7.49 19.91
N GLU A 339 17.19 8.15 20.75
CA GLU A 339 16.71 9.21 21.62
C GLU A 339 16.34 10.48 20.83
N ILE A 340 15.39 11.27 21.35
CA ILE A 340 14.96 12.54 20.73
C ILE A 340 16.13 13.49 20.44
N LYS A 341 17.18 13.49 21.28
CA LYS A 341 18.41 14.28 21.10
C LYS A 341 19.16 13.93 19.80
N GLU A 342 19.09 12.68 19.36
CA GLU A 342 19.75 12.19 18.14
C GLU A 342 18.97 12.62 16.91
N PHE A 343 17.63 12.63 16.99
CA PHE A 343 16.79 13.24 15.96
C PHE A 343 17.00 14.76 15.87
N ALA A 344 17.11 15.48 17.00
CA ALA A 344 17.40 16.92 17.02
C ALA A 344 18.76 17.24 16.34
N TYR A 345 19.81 16.51 16.70
CA TYR A 345 21.13 16.60 16.07
C TYR A 345 21.07 16.36 14.55
N MET A 346 20.24 15.40 14.10
CA MET A 346 20.03 15.11 12.67
C MET A 346 19.21 16.20 11.93
N THR A 347 18.57 17.12 12.66
CA THR A 347 18.05 18.39 12.12
C THR A 347 19.05 19.55 12.18
N ALA A 348 20.33 19.28 12.48
CA ALA A 348 21.36 20.27 12.77
C ALA A 348 20.94 21.26 13.89
N ASP A 349 20.25 20.74 14.90
CA ASP A 349 19.72 21.47 16.07
C ASP A 349 18.79 22.65 15.73
N VAL A 350 18.24 22.70 14.50
CA VAL A 350 17.21 23.66 14.07
C VAL A 350 15.92 23.52 14.88
N PHE A 351 15.62 22.32 15.37
CA PHE A 351 14.47 22.05 16.24
C PHE A 351 14.92 21.49 17.60
N SER A 352 14.39 22.08 18.68
CA SER A 352 14.69 21.60 20.03
C SER A 352 14.03 20.24 20.33
N ASN A 353 14.57 19.49 21.29
CA ASN A 353 13.91 18.30 21.83
C ASN A 353 12.45 18.57 22.24
N THR A 354 12.18 19.76 22.79
CA THR A 354 10.84 20.20 23.16
C THR A 354 9.92 20.45 21.97
N ASP A 355 10.44 20.92 20.83
CA ASP A 355 9.65 21.08 19.60
C ASP A 355 9.31 19.74 18.96
N ILE A 356 10.27 18.81 18.91
CA ILE A 356 10.04 17.46 18.38
C ILE A 356 9.00 16.72 19.24
N ILE A 357 9.11 16.79 20.58
CA ILE A 357 8.11 16.19 21.50
C ILE A 357 6.74 16.88 21.40
N ARG A 358 6.70 18.21 21.21
CA ARG A 358 5.45 18.95 20.96
C ARG A 358 4.79 18.49 19.66
N MET A 359 5.56 18.33 18.60
CA MET A 359 5.06 17.94 17.29
C MET A 359 4.65 16.47 17.23
N GLU A 360 5.40 15.56 17.85
CA GLU A 360 5.02 14.16 18.05
C GLU A 360 3.62 14.04 18.67
N ARG A 361 3.38 14.77 19.77
CA ARG A 361 2.08 14.78 20.46
C ARG A 361 0.97 15.34 19.56
N GLN A 362 1.26 16.40 18.81
CA GLN A 362 0.32 17.01 17.88
C GLN A 362 -0.04 16.06 16.72
N LEU A 363 0.94 15.33 16.18
CA LEU A 363 0.76 14.33 15.14
C LEU A 363 -0.08 13.14 15.64
N PHE A 364 0.27 12.56 16.79
CA PHE A 364 -0.52 11.49 17.44
C PHE A 364 -1.98 11.88 17.67
N VAL A 365 -2.24 13.07 18.24
CA VAL A 365 -3.59 13.54 18.54
C VAL A 365 -4.38 13.81 17.26
N ARG A 366 -3.78 14.40 16.21
CA ARG A 366 -4.48 14.65 14.94
C ARG A 366 -4.75 13.38 14.15
N LEU A 367 -3.88 12.38 14.21
CA LEU A 367 -4.11 11.05 13.62
C LEU A 367 -4.94 10.12 14.53
N GLN A 368 -5.53 10.63 15.61
CA GLN A 368 -6.37 9.90 16.56
C GLN A 368 -5.72 8.62 17.12
N TYR A 369 -4.39 8.63 17.29
CA TYR A 369 -3.54 7.49 17.66
C TYR A 369 -3.54 6.29 16.67
N GLY A 370 -4.31 6.35 15.59
CA GLY A 370 -4.27 5.35 14.52
C GLY A 370 -3.03 5.52 13.66
N VAL A 371 -1.88 5.02 14.13
CA VAL A 371 -0.58 5.13 13.45
C VAL A 371 -0.30 3.99 12.47
N THR A 372 -0.88 2.81 12.65
CA THR A 372 -0.78 1.69 11.69
C THR A 372 -1.41 2.09 10.35
N VAL A 373 -0.66 1.94 9.25
CA VAL A 373 -1.12 2.29 7.88
C VAL A 373 -0.62 1.24 6.89
N ALA A 374 -1.46 0.86 5.93
CA ALA A 374 -0.99 0.10 4.79
C ALA A 374 -0.14 0.96 3.85
N THR A 375 1.14 0.60 3.72
CA THR A 375 2.10 1.25 2.82
C THR A 375 2.32 0.39 1.58
N VAL A 376 2.71 1.02 0.46
CA VAL A 376 3.10 0.30 -0.77
C VAL A 376 4.13 -0.81 -0.49
N ASN A 377 5.07 -0.58 0.44
CA ASN A 377 6.05 -1.59 0.84
C ASN A 377 5.41 -2.76 1.59
N SER A 378 4.59 -2.50 2.61
CA SER A 378 3.96 -3.56 3.42
C SER A 378 3.09 -4.52 2.60
N ILE A 379 2.45 -4.02 1.55
CA ILE A 379 1.67 -4.85 0.62
C ILE A 379 2.61 -5.55 -0.38
N ALA A 380 3.61 -4.86 -0.94
CA ALA A 380 4.54 -5.46 -1.91
C ALA A 380 5.39 -6.59 -1.30
N THR A 381 5.89 -6.45 -0.08
CA THR A 381 6.61 -7.51 0.64
C THR A 381 5.70 -8.69 0.95
N SER A 382 4.44 -8.43 1.35
CA SER A 382 3.45 -9.48 1.57
C SER A 382 3.10 -10.25 0.29
N LEU A 383 2.96 -9.56 -0.85
CA LEU A 383 2.75 -10.17 -2.16
C LEU A 383 3.97 -10.98 -2.64
N LEU A 384 5.20 -10.49 -2.39
CA LEU A 384 6.44 -11.24 -2.66
C LEU A 384 6.54 -12.53 -1.82
N ALA A 385 6.03 -12.54 -0.59
CA ALA A 385 6.16 -13.68 0.32
C ALA A 385 5.25 -14.87 -0.02
N GLU A 386 4.19 -14.69 -0.82
CA GLU A 386 3.42 -15.79 -1.43
C GLU A 386 3.93 -16.17 -2.84
N GLN A 387 5.04 -15.58 -3.32
CA GLN A 387 5.50 -15.74 -4.69
C GLN A 387 6.15 -17.10 -4.99
N ASP A 388 5.75 -17.68 -6.12
CA ASP A 388 6.45 -18.75 -6.83
C ASP A 388 6.95 -18.23 -8.21
N PRO A 389 8.25 -18.38 -8.53
CA PRO A 389 9.31 -18.91 -7.69
C PRO A 389 9.62 -17.97 -6.50
N ARG A 390 10.20 -18.51 -5.42
CA ARG A 390 10.55 -17.71 -4.24
C ARG A 390 11.42 -16.50 -4.65
N PRO A 391 11.15 -15.29 -4.14
CA PRO A 391 11.85 -14.09 -4.58
C PRO A 391 13.32 -14.16 -4.18
N CYS A 392 14.21 -13.94 -5.16
CA CYS A 392 15.64 -13.84 -4.88
C CYS A 392 15.99 -12.46 -4.31
N GLY A 393 17.18 -12.33 -3.72
CA GLY A 393 17.64 -11.06 -3.13
C GLY A 393 17.55 -9.88 -4.12
N LEU A 394 17.93 -10.09 -5.39
CA LEU A 394 17.84 -9.05 -6.41
C LEU A 394 16.38 -8.58 -6.62
N GLN A 395 15.39 -9.48 -6.64
CA GLN A 395 13.99 -9.08 -6.80
C GLN A 395 13.49 -8.27 -5.60
N ALA A 396 13.85 -8.67 -4.38
CA ALA A 396 13.50 -7.91 -3.18
C ALA A 396 14.07 -6.48 -3.23
N MET A 397 15.31 -6.32 -3.70
CA MET A 397 15.94 -5.00 -3.88
C MET A 397 15.32 -4.19 -5.03
N VAL A 398 14.90 -4.83 -6.14
CA VAL A 398 14.11 -4.20 -7.22
C VAL A 398 12.79 -3.66 -6.66
N VAL A 399 12.06 -4.46 -5.87
CA VAL A 399 10.79 -4.04 -5.25
C VAL A 399 11.00 -2.91 -4.26
N TYR A 400 11.98 -3.00 -3.35
CA TYR A 400 12.29 -1.93 -2.41
C TYR A 400 12.64 -0.61 -3.12
N TYR A 401 13.48 -0.66 -4.16
CA TYR A 401 13.84 0.51 -4.98
C TYR A 401 12.62 1.12 -5.69
N LEU A 402 11.76 0.30 -6.31
CA LEU A 402 10.54 0.78 -6.96
C LEU A 402 9.52 1.33 -5.94
N CYS A 403 9.37 0.71 -4.77
CA CYS A 403 8.50 1.19 -3.69
C CYS A 403 8.93 2.56 -3.17
N ILE A 404 10.23 2.80 -2.95
CA ILE A 404 10.69 4.13 -2.47
C ILE A 404 10.59 5.19 -3.56
N LEU A 405 10.75 4.85 -4.84
CA LEU A 405 10.47 5.78 -5.95
C LEU A 405 8.97 6.11 -6.07
N VAL A 406 8.08 5.14 -5.86
CA VAL A 406 6.63 5.40 -5.76
C VAL A 406 6.33 6.33 -4.58
N ALA A 407 6.92 6.09 -3.40
CA ALA A 407 6.73 6.94 -2.23
C ALA A 407 7.38 8.35 -2.38
N LEU A 408 8.39 8.50 -3.24
CA LEU A 408 9.02 9.79 -3.57
C LEU A 408 8.12 10.68 -4.44
N TYR A 409 7.57 10.12 -5.54
CA TYR A 409 6.83 10.88 -6.55
C TYR A 409 5.30 10.80 -6.44
N SER A 410 4.77 9.96 -5.55
CA SER A 410 3.35 9.95 -5.18
C SER A 410 3.16 10.01 -3.66
N HIS A 411 2.00 10.52 -3.23
CA HIS A 411 1.63 10.63 -1.82
C HIS A 411 0.54 9.62 -1.41
N LEU A 412 0.43 9.34 -0.11
CA LEU A 412 -0.69 8.55 0.42
C LEU A 412 -2.03 9.24 0.06
N GLY A 413 -3.04 8.47 -0.35
CA GLY A 413 -4.31 9.03 -0.83
C GLY A 413 -4.26 9.65 -2.23
N GLN A 414 -3.17 9.49 -3.00
CA GLN A 414 -3.14 9.83 -4.43
C GLN A 414 -3.66 8.67 -5.29
N HIS A 415 -3.20 7.46 -4.98
CA HIS A 415 -3.55 6.19 -5.62
C HIS A 415 -3.60 5.08 -4.56
N SER A 416 -4.37 4.01 -4.81
CA SER A 416 -4.38 2.81 -3.97
C SER A 416 -2.95 2.25 -3.83
N GLN A 417 -2.51 2.11 -2.58
CA GLN A 417 -1.24 1.48 -2.25
C GLN A 417 -1.21 0.00 -2.65
N ALA A 418 -2.37 -0.68 -2.62
CA ALA A 418 -2.50 -2.07 -3.03
C ALA A 418 -2.27 -2.26 -4.55
N ASN A 419 -2.89 -1.41 -5.38
CA ASN A 419 -2.67 -1.45 -6.83
C ASN A 419 -1.26 -0.97 -7.21
N LEU A 420 -0.69 0.01 -6.50
CA LEU A 420 0.71 0.41 -6.67
C LEU A 420 1.67 -0.74 -6.33
N ALA A 421 1.43 -1.45 -5.21
CA ALA A 421 2.25 -2.58 -4.78
C ALA A 421 2.21 -3.74 -5.77
N ALA A 422 1.02 -4.09 -6.27
CA ALA A 422 0.84 -5.11 -7.30
C ALA A 422 1.56 -4.72 -8.61
N ALA A 423 1.50 -3.45 -9.03
CA ALA A 423 2.23 -2.96 -10.20
C ALA A 423 3.76 -3.02 -10.01
N VAL A 424 4.27 -2.69 -8.82
CA VAL A 424 5.69 -2.82 -8.47
C VAL A 424 6.15 -4.28 -8.51
N VAL A 425 5.39 -5.20 -7.89
CA VAL A 425 5.72 -6.64 -7.90
C VAL A 425 5.69 -7.19 -9.34
N TYR A 426 4.68 -6.83 -10.14
CA TYR A 426 4.60 -7.20 -11.56
C TYR A 426 5.81 -6.72 -12.37
N ILE A 427 6.20 -5.44 -12.24
CA ILE A 427 7.40 -4.90 -12.89
C ILE A 427 8.66 -5.65 -12.44
N SER A 428 8.79 -5.98 -11.15
CA SER A 428 9.94 -6.75 -10.64
C SER A 428 10.04 -8.16 -11.24
N ARG A 429 8.89 -8.81 -11.52
CA ARG A 429 8.85 -10.13 -12.16
C ARG A 429 9.31 -10.05 -13.61
N ILE A 430 8.80 -9.08 -14.37
CA ILE A 430 9.21 -8.86 -15.77
C ILE A 430 10.70 -8.45 -15.87
N TRP A 431 11.21 -7.70 -14.89
CA TRP A 431 12.65 -7.36 -14.80
C TRP A 431 13.53 -8.61 -14.67
N LEU A 432 13.08 -9.63 -13.93
CA LEU A 432 13.79 -10.90 -13.74
C LEU A 432 13.33 -12.04 -14.68
N ASN A 433 12.48 -11.75 -15.67
CA ASN A 433 11.86 -12.75 -16.56
C ASN A 433 11.06 -13.86 -15.82
N ILE A 434 10.51 -13.55 -14.65
CA ILE A 434 9.61 -14.42 -13.91
C ILE A 434 8.23 -14.40 -14.60
N PRO A 435 7.59 -15.56 -14.87
CA PRO A 435 6.29 -15.61 -15.53
C PRO A 435 5.21 -14.76 -14.83
N THR A 436 4.38 -14.09 -15.61
CA THR A 436 3.22 -13.29 -15.17
C THR A 436 2.06 -13.48 -16.16
N GLY A 437 0.83 -13.44 -15.66
CA GLY A 437 -0.38 -13.33 -16.48
C GLY A 437 -0.90 -11.89 -16.55
N ASP A 438 -2.11 -11.73 -17.08
CA ASP A 438 -2.75 -10.41 -17.21
C ASP A 438 -3.16 -9.82 -15.85
N LEU A 439 -2.80 -8.55 -15.65
CA LEU A 439 -3.16 -7.76 -14.46
C LEU A 439 -4.65 -7.40 -14.42
N ALA A 440 -5.17 -7.13 -13.22
CA ALA A 440 -6.43 -6.40 -13.08
C ALA A 440 -6.32 -4.99 -13.67
N MET A 441 -7.42 -4.50 -14.25
CA MET A 441 -7.47 -3.25 -15.04
C MET A 441 -6.92 -2.03 -14.27
N ASP A 442 -7.17 -1.94 -12.97
CA ASP A 442 -6.74 -0.79 -12.16
C ASP A 442 -5.25 -0.85 -11.79
N THR A 443 -4.69 -2.05 -11.59
CA THR A 443 -3.24 -2.26 -11.47
C THR A 443 -2.54 -1.93 -12.80
N GLN A 444 -3.11 -2.35 -13.93
CA GLN A 444 -2.55 -2.13 -15.26
C GLN A 444 -2.42 -0.64 -15.60
N LYS A 445 -3.40 0.20 -15.21
CA LYS A 445 -3.35 1.67 -15.35
C LYS A 445 -2.16 2.33 -14.62
N LEU A 446 -1.66 1.71 -13.55
CA LEU A 446 -0.57 2.25 -12.74
C LEU A 446 0.84 1.79 -13.18
N VAL A 447 0.95 0.73 -13.97
CA VAL A 447 2.26 0.27 -14.50
C VAL A 447 3.02 1.39 -15.25
N PRO A 448 2.40 2.17 -16.16
CA PRO A 448 3.09 3.29 -16.81
C PRO A 448 3.52 4.40 -15.85
N LEU A 449 2.76 4.62 -14.77
CA LEU A 449 3.09 5.62 -13.75
C LEU A 449 4.36 5.25 -12.98
N VAL A 450 4.48 3.99 -12.54
CA VAL A 450 5.68 3.46 -11.87
C VAL A 450 6.90 3.52 -12.79
N LEU A 451 6.72 3.23 -14.09
CA LEU A 451 7.78 3.32 -15.09
C LEU A 451 8.18 4.79 -15.38
N ASN A 452 7.24 5.73 -15.38
CA ASN A 452 7.52 7.15 -15.49
C ASN A 452 8.28 7.69 -14.26
N PHE A 453 7.99 7.18 -13.05
CA PHE A 453 8.77 7.48 -11.85
C PHE A 453 10.22 6.98 -11.98
N LEU A 454 10.41 5.73 -12.40
CA LEU A 454 11.74 5.17 -12.70
C LEU A 454 12.49 5.97 -13.79
N GLY A 455 11.78 6.43 -14.82
CA GLY A 455 12.34 7.28 -15.88
C GLY A 455 12.74 8.68 -15.40
N SER A 456 11.91 9.33 -14.59
CA SER A 456 12.10 10.70 -14.07
C SER A 456 13.41 10.87 -13.31
N VAL A 457 13.84 9.80 -12.64
CA VAL A 457 15.10 9.70 -11.90
C VAL A 457 16.32 9.77 -12.82
N SER A 458 16.27 9.12 -13.99
CA SER A 458 17.40 9.08 -14.93
C SER A 458 17.64 10.42 -15.65
N ALA A 459 16.64 11.31 -15.68
CA ALA A 459 16.66 12.58 -16.40
C ALA A 459 17.42 13.74 -15.70
N ASN A 460 18.31 13.44 -14.73
CA ASN A 460 18.99 14.44 -13.88
C ASN A 460 18.03 15.41 -13.16
N SER A 461 16.78 15.01 -12.93
CA SER A 461 15.82 15.80 -12.14
C SER A 461 16.32 15.91 -10.68
N ARG A 462 16.04 17.05 -10.03
CA ARG A 462 16.71 17.40 -8.77
C ARG A 462 16.19 16.71 -7.50
N PRO A 463 14.93 16.22 -7.42
CA PRO A 463 14.52 15.25 -6.41
C PRO A 463 14.65 13.81 -6.91
N GLY A 464 15.37 12.97 -6.16
CA GLY A 464 15.55 11.52 -6.37
C GLY A 464 17.02 11.05 -6.43
N GLN A 465 17.97 11.97 -6.56
CA GLN A 465 19.39 11.66 -6.75
C GLN A 465 20.07 11.05 -5.51
N MET A 466 19.59 11.37 -4.30
CA MET A 466 20.07 10.76 -3.06
C MET A 466 19.73 9.27 -3.03
N ILE A 467 18.50 8.94 -3.39
CA ILE A 467 18.00 7.56 -3.47
C ILE A 467 18.80 6.79 -4.53
N VAL A 468 18.98 7.33 -5.76
CA VAL A 468 19.87 6.72 -6.78
C VAL A 468 21.24 6.37 -6.22
N LYS A 469 21.88 7.32 -5.54
CA LYS A 469 23.24 7.18 -5.03
C LYS A 469 23.36 6.17 -3.89
N HIS A 470 22.31 6.00 -3.08
CA HIS A 470 22.25 4.91 -2.09
C HIS A 470 22.15 3.56 -2.81
N PHE A 471 21.23 3.43 -3.76
CA PHE A 471 20.99 2.21 -4.53
C PHE A 471 22.06 1.89 -5.59
N SER A 472 23.06 2.76 -5.80
CA SER A 472 24.21 2.52 -6.68
C SER A 472 25.41 1.89 -5.94
N THR A 473 25.19 1.33 -4.74
CA THR A 473 26.24 0.71 -3.91
C THR A 473 26.21 -0.82 -4.00
N ALA A 474 27.31 -1.46 -3.62
CA ALA A 474 27.42 -2.93 -3.61
C ALA A 474 26.41 -3.59 -2.65
N GLU A 475 26.19 -2.98 -1.47
CA GLU A 475 25.20 -3.41 -0.48
C GLU A 475 23.77 -3.41 -1.05
N GLN A 476 23.48 -2.45 -1.93
CA GLN A 476 22.19 -2.32 -2.62
C GLN A 476 22.17 -3.00 -4.00
N MET A 477 23.09 -3.95 -4.25
CA MET A 477 23.23 -4.72 -5.49
C MET A 477 23.36 -3.87 -6.77
N TYR A 478 23.81 -2.61 -6.64
CA TYR A 478 23.95 -1.64 -7.73
C TYR A 478 22.64 -1.36 -8.52
N ILE A 479 21.46 -1.65 -7.95
CA ILE A 479 20.18 -1.69 -8.69
C ILE A 479 19.85 -0.41 -9.47
N SER A 480 20.17 0.78 -8.94
CA SER A 480 19.91 2.05 -9.64
C SER A 480 20.80 2.28 -10.88
N THR A 481 21.84 1.46 -11.07
CA THR A 481 22.75 1.51 -12.23
C THR A 481 22.54 0.36 -13.22
N LEU A 482 21.71 -0.63 -12.87
CA LEU A 482 21.39 -1.73 -13.78
C LEU A 482 20.57 -1.21 -14.97
N ALA A 483 20.94 -1.65 -16.17
CA ALA A 483 20.18 -1.32 -17.37
C ALA A 483 18.76 -1.90 -17.26
N ILE A 484 17.75 -1.02 -17.31
CA ILE A 484 16.33 -1.41 -17.32
C ILE A 484 16.11 -2.38 -18.49
N PRO A 485 15.62 -3.61 -18.27
CA PRO A 485 15.45 -4.59 -19.34
C PRO A 485 14.48 -4.12 -20.43
N ASP A 486 14.71 -4.51 -21.68
CA ASP A 486 13.82 -4.10 -22.78
C ASP A 486 12.39 -4.66 -22.66
N SER A 487 12.22 -5.78 -21.95
CA SER A 487 10.91 -6.28 -21.50
C SER A 487 10.16 -5.29 -20.62
N VAL A 488 10.87 -4.61 -19.70
CA VAL A 488 10.32 -3.56 -18.83
C VAL A 488 10.07 -2.27 -19.61
N LYS A 489 10.93 -1.92 -20.58
CA LYS A 489 10.71 -0.76 -21.46
C LYS A 489 9.48 -0.95 -22.37
N ALA A 490 9.24 -2.16 -22.87
CA ALA A 490 8.13 -2.48 -23.76
C ALA A 490 6.75 -2.21 -23.14
N LEU A 491 6.63 -2.31 -21.80
CA LEU A 491 5.40 -1.99 -21.06
C LEU A 491 4.90 -0.56 -21.30
N VAL A 492 5.82 0.39 -21.52
CA VAL A 492 5.47 1.79 -21.86
C VAL A 492 4.82 1.88 -23.23
N GLY A 493 5.32 1.10 -24.21
CA GLY A 493 4.78 1.07 -25.57
C GLY A 493 3.41 0.41 -25.65
N SER A 494 3.18 -0.69 -24.93
CA SER A 494 1.89 -1.37 -24.89
C SER A 494 0.77 -0.54 -24.25
N ALA A 495 1.12 0.34 -23.29
CA ALA A 495 0.13 1.19 -22.62
C ALA A 495 -0.46 2.28 -23.53
N ILE A 496 0.31 2.78 -24.50
CA ILE A 496 -0.13 3.83 -25.45
C ILE A 496 -1.22 3.31 -26.40
N VAL A 497 -1.42 1.99 -26.51
CA VAL A 497 -2.40 1.35 -27.38
C VAL A 497 -3.77 1.15 -26.68
N MET A 498 -3.89 1.45 -25.37
CA MET A 498 -5.11 1.22 -24.58
C MET A 498 -5.58 2.45 -23.77
N VAL A 499 -5.44 3.65 -24.35
CA VAL A 499 -5.98 4.92 -23.84
C VAL A 499 -6.89 5.55 -24.90
#